data_AF-A0A1H1RPA3-F1
#
_entry.id   AF-A0A1H1RPA3-F1
#
_cell.length_a   1.000
_cell.length_b   1.000
_cell.length_c   1.000
_cell.angle_alpha   90.00
_cell.angle_beta   90.00
_cell.angle_gamma   90.00
#
_symmetry.space_group_name_H-M   'P 1'
#
loop_
_entity.id
_entity.type
_entity.pdbx_description
1 polymer ?
#
loop_
_entity_poly.entity_id
_entity_poly.type
_entity_poly.pdbx_seq_one_letter_code
_entity_poly.pdbx_strand_id
1 'polypeptide(L)'
;MNTVVNEPLPGGGFEPGNAPIPRRGRTSTAGIMAGYVAVFFGLLPLLLWSLGNSLNVALALPELPGRHWGVGGAALLGAGLAWMAWSMVLLRVVGGGWPVSHLPPVRLVTSGPYRLSRHPVYVGYVAAAAGLALLDRSPGELLACGLLALGVVDYVVGYEGPVLRRRFAGTYDQYQPRSRHLAHLLLPLWERVRGPVEWLANQPVLLRVGPTIWVTYGLFVASGTAVAMTLMLGRLATDGLGPHALLTYALVLVPSMALGGRLLWFVVAWEQVRTLGAWRAIRTVGLVSWGTYIGFFAGSAVFAAVEQVSLLWLLDRMVPTVLVCSVIGRIGCLTYGCCFGREWPHGIRWYAPESKVVRQLGPDRVCPRIPVQVLSAAATAAAVLTAALVSLRPAPAGVVTGVVMLLYAMGRFAVDSLRDETFGVPWAGGLTSGHLFSLVVTAVALALIHTSRGEPAWPRSMFSYDRGLLWPILPVIGVATILVFVVSGLHWRRVGQW
;
A
#
# COMPACT_ATOMS: atom_id res chain seq x y z
N MET A 1 -38.99 21.35 -7.13
CA MET A 1 -38.47 22.24 -8.19
C MET A 1 -37.75 23.38 -7.51
N ASN A 2 -36.44 23.51 -7.79
CA ASN A 2 -35.58 24.71 -7.64
C ASN A 2 -34.15 24.23 -7.88
N THR A 3 -33.81 24.12 -9.16
CA THR A 3 -32.45 23.92 -9.66
C THR A 3 -31.69 25.22 -9.50
N VAL A 4 -30.77 25.29 -8.53
CA VAL A 4 -29.80 26.38 -8.46
C VAL A 4 -28.73 26.09 -9.52
N VAL A 5 -28.83 26.81 -10.64
CA VAL A 5 -27.79 26.87 -11.67
C VAL A 5 -26.85 28.01 -11.24
N ASN A 6 -25.64 27.67 -10.81
CA ASN A 6 -24.60 28.69 -10.60
C ASN A 6 -23.95 28.99 -11.95
N GLU A 7 -24.28 30.14 -12.54
CA GLU A 7 -23.53 30.72 -13.64
C GLU A 7 -22.16 31.23 -13.16
N PRO A 8 -21.12 31.20 -14.01
CA PRO A 8 -19.84 31.84 -13.68
C PRO A 8 -20.00 33.36 -13.61
N LEU A 9 -19.38 33.98 -12.60
CA LEU A 9 -19.35 35.43 -12.41
C LEU A 9 -18.77 36.15 -13.65
N PRO A 10 -19.38 37.24 -14.13
CA PRO A 10 -18.81 38.06 -15.18
C PRO A 10 -17.78 39.02 -14.58
N GLY A 11 -16.56 39.02 -15.13
CA GLY A 11 -15.55 40.04 -14.83
C GLY A 11 -14.31 39.51 -14.11
N GLY A 12 -13.36 39.03 -14.89
CA GLY A 12 -12.01 38.69 -14.45
C GLY A 12 -11.24 38.17 -15.65
N GLY A 13 -10.59 39.07 -16.40
CA GLY A 13 -9.80 38.74 -17.58
C GLY A 13 -8.74 37.71 -17.25
N PHE A 14 -8.96 36.48 -17.72
CA PHE A 14 -7.97 35.41 -17.70
C PHE A 14 -7.69 35.07 -19.17
N GLU A 15 -6.59 35.57 -19.69
CA GLU A 15 -6.02 35.02 -20.92
C GLU A 15 -5.62 33.56 -20.62
N PRO A 16 -6.10 32.57 -21.39
CA PRO A 16 -5.66 31.20 -21.21
C PRO A 16 -4.18 31.11 -21.55
N GLY A 17 -3.34 31.03 -20.52
CA GLY A 17 -1.93 30.67 -20.68
C GLY A 17 -1.82 29.39 -21.50
N ASN A 18 -1.06 29.47 -22.59
CA ASN A 18 -0.73 28.39 -23.52
C ASN A 18 -0.08 27.20 -22.79
N ALA A 19 -0.89 26.38 -22.13
CA ALA A 19 -0.54 24.98 -21.94
C ALA A 19 -0.66 24.33 -23.33
N PRO A 20 0.38 23.67 -23.86
CA PRO A 20 0.28 23.00 -25.14
C PRO A 20 -0.86 21.99 -25.05
N ILE A 21 -1.93 22.24 -25.82
CA ILE A 21 -2.97 21.25 -26.05
C ILE A 21 -2.26 20.03 -26.64
N PRO A 22 -2.27 18.86 -25.98
CA PRO A 22 -1.66 17.67 -26.56
C PRO A 22 -2.28 17.46 -27.94
N ARG A 23 -1.43 17.37 -28.98
CA ARG A 23 -1.87 17.09 -30.35
C ARG A 23 -2.89 15.96 -30.30
N ARG A 24 -4.14 16.25 -30.68
CA ARG A 24 -5.23 15.27 -30.73
C ARG A 24 -4.77 14.10 -31.57
N GLY A 25 -4.42 12.99 -30.91
CA GLY A 25 -4.39 11.70 -31.57
C GLY A 25 -5.74 11.49 -32.25
N ARG A 26 -5.72 10.86 -33.42
CA ARG A 26 -6.88 10.60 -34.29
C ARG A 26 -7.82 9.53 -33.69
N THR A 27 -8.08 9.56 -32.39
CA THR A 27 -8.99 8.63 -31.71
C THR A 27 -10.39 9.25 -31.66
N SER A 28 -11.34 8.59 -32.33
CA SER A 28 -12.75 9.00 -32.29
C SER A 28 -13.32 8.78 -30.89
N THR A 29 -14.30 9.60 -30.49
CA THR A 29 -15.05 9.41 -29.23
C THR A 29 -15.61 7.99 -29.13
N ALA A 30 -16.04 7.41 -30.25
CA ALA A 30 -16.51 6.03 -30.34
C ALA A 30 -15.41 5.02 -29.94
N GLY A 31 -14.17 5.22 -30.40
CA GLY A 31 -13.05 4.35 -30.01
C GLY A 31 -12.71 4.42 -28.52
N ILE A 32 -12.75 5.61 -27.92
CA ILE A 32 -12.54 5.78 -26.47
C ILE A 32 -13.64 5.08 -25.67
N MET A 33 -14.90 5.22 -26.10
CA MET A 33 -16.04 4.55 -25.47
C MET A 33 -15.98 3.04 -25.59
N ALA A 34 -15.64 2.52 -26.79
CA ALA A 34 -15.47 1.09 -27.01
C ALA A 34 -14.39 0.51 -26.08
N GLY A 35 -13.25 1.22 -25.94
CA GLY A 35 -12.20 0.83 -25.00
C GLY A 35 -12.68 0.84 -23.54
N TYR A 36 -13.41 1.87 -23.12
CA TYR A 36 -13.99 1.95 -21.78
C TYR A 36 -14.94 0.77 -21.50
N VAL A 37 -15.86 0.48 -22.43
CA VAL A 37 -16.81 -0.63 -22.29
C VAL A 37 -16.07 -1.97 -22.24
N ALA A 38 -15.11 -2.19 -23.15
CA ALA A 38 -14.33 -3.42 -23.18
C ALA A 38 -13.56 -3.67 -21.87
N VAL A 39 -13.00 -2.61 -21.27
CA VAL A 39 -12.26 -2.73 -20.01
C VAL A 39 -13.19 -2.94 -18.83
N PHE A 40 -14.19 -2.07 -18.62
CA PHE A 40 -15.00 -2.09 -17.40
C PHE A 40 -16.17 -3.09 -17.45
N PHE A 41 -16.64 -3.49 -18.62
CA PHE A 41 -17.74 -4.46 -18.75
C PHE A 41 -17.30 -5.80 -19.34
N GLY A 42 -16.04 -5.94 -19.75
CA GLY A 42 -15.46 -7.19 -20.24
C GLY A 42 -14.28 -7.65 -19.40
N LEU A 43 -13.13 -7.00 -19.56
CA LEU A 43 -11.86 -7.43 -18.97
C LEU A 43 -11.86 -7.41 -17.44
N LEU A 44 -12.30 -6.31 -16.82
CA LEU A 44 -12.26 -6.18 -15.36
C LEU A 44 -13.19 -7.18 -14.65
N PRO A 45 -14.47 -7.35 -15.05
CA PRO A 45 -15.31 -8.42 -14.50
C PRO A 45 -14.69 -9.81 -14.66
N LEU A 46 -14.11 -10.10 -15.83
CA LEU A 46 -13.42 -11.38 -16.08
C LEU A 46 -12.23 -11.60 -15.14
N LEU A 47 -11.42 -10.56 -14.90
CA LEU A 47 -10.29 -10.63 -13.98
C LEU A 47 -10.74 -10.83 -12.53
N LEU A 48 -11.83 -10.18 -12.11
CA LEU A 48 -12.40 -10.35 -10.77
C LEU A 48 -12.94 -11.75 -10.57
N TRP A 49 -13.67 -12.28 -11.55
CA TRP A 49 -14.16 -13.66 -11.56
C TRP A 49 -13.00 -14.67 -11.54
N SER A 50 -11.98 -14.49 -12.37
CA SER A 50 -10.78 -15.34 -12.40
C SER A 50 -10.03 -15.34 -11.05
N LEU A 51 -9.85 -14.16 -10.45
CA LEU A 51 -9.24 -14.02 -9.14
C LEU A 51 -10.09 -14.69 -8.07
N GLY A 52 -11.41 -14.47 -8.09
CA GLY A 52 -12.34 -15.05 -7.13
C GLY A 52 -12.33 -16.57 -7.15
N ASN A 53 -12.39 -17.17 -8.34
CA ASN A 53 -12.26 -18.62 -8.50
C ASN A 53 -10.90 -19.15 -8.05
N SER A 54 -9.82 -18.43 -8.37
CA SER A 54 -8.50 -18.80 -7.88
C SER A 54 -8.42 -18.76 -6.35
N LEU A 55 -9.04 -17.78 -5.70
CA LEU A 55 -9.12 -17.71 -4.24
C LEU A 55 -9.98 -18.82 -3.64
N ASN A 56 -11.12 -19.15 -4.25
CA ASN A 56 -11.98 -20.26 -3.80
C ASN A 56 -11.20 -21.59 -3.79
N VAL A 57 -10.51 -21.89 -4.89
CA VAL A 57 -9.70 -23.11 -5.03
C VAL A 57 -8.50 -23.08 -4.08
N ALA A 58 -7.75 -21.97 -4.05
CA ALA A 58 -6.52 -21.86 -3.29
C ALA A 58 -6.73 -21.89 -1.78
N LEU A 59 -7.87 -21.39 -1.29
CA LEU A 59 -8.19 -21.28 0.14
C LEU A 59 -9.27 -22.27 0.60
N ALA A 60 -9.71 -23.16 -0.28
CA ALA A 60 -10.81 -24.10 -0.06
C ALA A 60 -12.05 -23.39 0.55
N LEU A 61 -12.45 -22.25 -0.02
CA LEU A 61 -13.57 -21.48 0.51
C LEU A 61 -14.89 -22.20 0.25
N PRO A 62 -15.74 -22.40 1.28
CA PRO A 62 -17.04 -23.05 1.10
C PRO A 62 -18.00 -22.13 0.34
N GLU A 63 -18.79 -22.69 -0.57
CA GLU A 63 -19.88 -21.95 -1.23
C GLU A 63 -20.85 -21.35 -0.21
N LEU A 64 -21.44 -20.20 -0.55
CA LEU A 64 -22.46 -19.59 0.30
C LEU A 64 -23.74 -20.46 0.32
N PRO A 65 -24.20 -20.90 1.51
CA PRO A 65 -25.36 -21.78 1.61
C PRO A 65 -26.67 -21.01 1.44
N GLY A 66 -27.60 -21.59 0.68
CA GLY A 66 -28.98 -21.10 0.55
C GLY A 66 -29.28 -20.35 -0.75
N ARG A 67 -30.50 -20.54 -1.27
CA ARG A 67 -30.97 -19.94 -2.54
C ARG A 67 -31.27 -18.44 -2.46
N HIS A 68 -31.43 -17.90 -1.24
CA HIS A 68 -31.76 -16.48 -1.02
C HIS A 68 -30.64 -15.53 -1.50
N TRP A 69 -29.38 -15.99 -1.53
CA TRP A 69 -28.26 -15.24 -2.10
C TRP A 69 -28.44 -14.97 -3.60
N GLY A 70 -29.05 -15.88 -4.35
CA GLY A 70 -29.32 -15.67 -5.77
C GLY A 70 -30.32 -14.54 -6.02
N VAL A 71 -31.42 -14.51 -5.25
CA VAL A 71 -32.42 -13.43 -5.34
C VAL A 71 -31.84 -12.10 -4.88
N GLY A 72 -31.13 -12.10 -3.75
CA GLY A 72 -30.44 -10.91 -3.24
C GLY A 72 -29.36 -10.39 -4.21
N GLY A 73 -28.60 -11.30 -4.83
CA GLY A 73 -27.58 -11.00 -5.83
C GLY A 73 -28.16 -10.39 -7.09
N ALA A 74 -29.24 -10.96 -7.65
CA ALA A 74 -29.93 -10.39 -8.81
C ALA A 74 -30.47 -8.98 -8.51
N ALA A 75 -31.09 -8.80 -7.35
CA ALA A 75 -31.60 -7.50 -6.92
C ALA A 75 -30.47 -6.46 -6.76
N LEU A 76 -29.36 -6.86 -6.13
CA LEU A 76 -28.19 -5.99 -5.94
C LEU A 76 -27.51 -5.64 -7.27
N LEU A 77 -27.38 -6.60 -8.18
CA LEU A 77 -26.86 -6.40 -9.53
C LEU A 77 -27.71 -5.39 -10.30
N GLY A 78 -29.03 -5.62 -10.36
CA GLY A 78 -29.96 -4.73 -11.03
C GLY A 78 -29.95 -3.31 -10.44
N ALA A 79 -29.98 -3.20 -9.11
CA ALA A 79 -29.91 -1.91 -8.42
C ALA A 79 -28.58 -1.19 -8.68
N GLY A 80 -27.45 -1.90 -8.63
CA GLY A 80 -26.12 -1.36 -8.90
C GLY A 80 -25.98 -0.83 -10.33
N LEU A 81 -26.43 -1.61 -11.33
CA LEU A 81 -26.41 -1.20 -12.73
C LEU A 81 -27.35 -0.01 -12.99
N ALA A 82 -28.55 0.00 -12.42
CA ALA A 82 -29.48 1.12 -12.53
C ALA A 82 -28.91 2.40 -11.89
N TRP A 83 -28.31 2.28 -10.71
CA TRP A 83 -27.65 3.39 -10.01
C TRP A 83 -26.48 3.97 -10.81
N MET A 84 -25.66 3.09 -11.37
CA MET A 84 -24.54 3.46 -12.23
C MET A 84 -25.03 4.15 -13.50
N ALA A 85 -26.00 3.57 -14.22
CA ALA A 85 -26.55 4.13 -15.45
C ALA A 85 -27.17 5.52 -15.21
N TRP A 86 -27.97 5.68 -14.15
CA TRP A 86 -28.52 6.98 -13.77
C TRP A 86 -27.43 8.01 -13.51
N SER A 87 -26.36 7.63 -12.82
CA SER A 87 -25.22 8.51 -12.54
C SER A 87 -24.50 8.93 -13.83
N MET A 88 -24.25 7.98 -14.75
CA MET A 88 -23.61 8.26 -16.03
C MET A 88 -24.45 9.18 -16.92
N VAL A 89 -25.78 8.98 -16.96
CA VAL A 89 -26.71 9.86 -17.70
C VAL A 89 -26.65 11.29 -17.18
N LEU A 90 -26.60 11.49 -15.86
CA LEU A 90 -26.48 12.83 -15.29
C LEU A 90 -25.14 13.51 -15.62
N LEU A 91 -24.03 12.78 -15.62
CA LEU A 91 -22.74 13.34 -16.10
C LEU A 91 -22.83 13.79 -17.56
N ARG A 92 -23.54 13.02 -18.39
CA ARG A 92 -23.71 13.34 -19.82
C ARG A 92 -24.63 14.52 -20.08
N VAL A 93 -25.79 14.54 -19.44
CA VAL A 93 -26.85 15.52 -19.69
C VAL A 93 -26.58 16.82 -18.93
N VAL A 94 -26.24 16.73 -17.65
CA VAL A 94 -26.01 17.89 -16.79
C VAL A 94 -24.54 18.32 -16.85
N GLY A 95 -23.62 17.37 -16.66
CA GLY A 95 -22.18 17.63 -16.61
C GLY A 95 -21.55 17.99 -17.96
N GLY A 96 -22.23 17.69 -19.08
CA GLY A 96 -21.77 18.03 -20.42
C GLY A 96 -20.55 17.23 -20.91
N GLY A 97 -20.25 16.10 -20.27
CA GLY A 97 -19.14 15.22 -20.65
C GLY A 97 -19.44 13.75 -20.32
N TRP A 98 -18.46 12.89 -20.41
CA TRP A 98 -18.63 11.45 -20.21
C TRP A 98 -17.99 10.97 -18.89
N PRO A 99 -18.40 9.81 -18.36
CA PRO A 99 -17.79 9.18 -17.18
C PRO A 99 -16.39 8.57 -17.50
N VAL A 100 -15.61 9.23 -18.37
CA VAL A 100 -14.30 8.76 -18.84
C VAL A 100 -13.31 9.90 -18.72
N SER A 101 -12.14 9.65 -18.12
CA SER A 101 -11.13 10.68 -17.84
C SER A 101 -10.65 11.45 -19.08
N HIS A 102 -10.76 10.86 -20.27
CA HIS A 102 -10.39 11.49 -21.56
C HIS A 102 -11.49 12.36 -22.17
N LEU A 103 -12.76 12.16 -21.79
CA LEU A 103 -13.89 13.02 -22.14
C LEU A 103 -14.56 13.54 -20.85
N PRO A 104 -13.88 14.32 -20.01
CA PRO A 104 -14.39 14.68 -18.69
C PRO A 104 -15.62 15.60 -18.73
N PRO A 105 -16.47 15.58 -17.69
CA PRO A 105 -17.52 16.58 -17.49
C PRO A 105 -16.95 18.00 -17.35
N VAL A 106 -17.63 18.97 -17.98
CA VAL A 106 -17.28 20.40 -17.95
C VAL A 106 -17.95 21.10 -16.77
N ARG A 107 -19.09 20.59 -16.30
CA ARG A 107 -19.82 21.11 -15.14
C ARG A 107 -19.87 20.10 -14.01
N LEU A 108 -19.79 20.59 -12.78
CA LEU A 108 -19.95 19.77 -11.59
C LEU A 108 -21.43 19.37 -11.42
N VAL A 109 -21.68 18.06 -11.27
CA VAL A 109 -23.03 17.52 -11.06
C VAL A 109 -23.23 17.24 -9.57
N THR A 110 -24.28 17.82 -8.98
CA THR A 110 -24.58 17.69 -7.55
C THR A 110 -26.01 17.18 -7.29
N SER A 111 -26.75 16.80 -8.33
CA SER A 111 -28.14 16.33 -8.27
C SER A 111 -28.26 14.79 -8.41
N GLY A 112 -29.44 14.24 -8.10
CA GLY A 112 -29.68 12.79 -8.17
C GLY A 112 -28.76 11.97 -7.25
N PRO A 113 -28.16 10.85 -7.71
CA PRO A 113 -27.16 10.07 -6.99
C PRO A 113 -25.98 10.88 -6.44
N TYR A 114 -25.61 11.97 -7.11
CA TYR A 114 -24.55 12.87 -6.65
C TYR A 114 -24.94 13.64 -5.38
N ARG A 115 -26.23 13.71 -5.02
CA ARG A 115 -26.62 14.22 -3.69
C ARG A 115 -26.22 13.27 -2.58
N LEU A 116 -26.05 11.98 -2.87
CA LEU A 116 -25.72 10.97 -1.86
C LEU A 116 -24.24 10.66 -1.83
N SER A 117 -23.54 10.56 -2.96
CA SER A 117 -22.10 10.27 -3.01
C SER A 117 -21.41 11.13 -4.05
N ARG A 118 -20.14 11.49 -3.84
CA ARG A 118 -19.31 12.17 -4.85
C ARG A 118 -18.95 11.25 -6.03
N HIS A 119 -18.94 9.94 -5.81
CA HIS A 119 -18.54 8.95 -6.81
C HIS A 119 -19.59 7.83 -6.97
N PRO A 120 -20.85 8.15 -7.32
CA PRO A 120 -21.95 7.19 -7.33
C PRO A 120 -21.81 6.14 -8.45
N VAL A 121 -21.09 6.45 -9.53
CA VAL A 121 -20.77 5.50 -10.61
C VAL A 121 -20.01 4.30 -10.05
N TYR A 122 -18.95 4.52 -9.26
CA TYR A 122 -18.19 3.41 -8.67
C TYR A 122 -18.96 2.66 -7.61
N VAL A 123 -19.81 3.35 -6.83
CA VAL A 123 -20.71 2.69 -5.87
C VAL A 123 -21.62 1.70 -6.60
N GLY A 124 -22.23 2.12 -7.72
CA GLY A 124 -23.05 1.25 -8.56
C GLY A 124 -22.25 0.09 -9.17
N TYR A 125 -21.03 0.35 -9.64
CA TYR A 125 -20.17 -0.68 -10.22
C TYR A 125 -19.73 -1.74 -9.19
N VAL A 126 -19.28 -1.33 -7.99
CA VAL A 126 -18.93 -2.26 -6.91
C VAL A 126 -20.15 -3.04 -6.42
N ALA A 127 -21.32 -2.40 -6.33
CA ALA A 127 -22.57 -3.09 -5.99
C ALA A 127 -22.95 -4.13 -7.07
N ALA A 128 -22.81 -3.79 -8.35
CA ALA A 128 -23.05 -4.71 -9.45
C ALA A 128 -22.10 -5.92 -9.40
N ALA A 129 -20.80 -5.68 -9.21
CA ALA A 129 -19.81 -6.75 -9.06
C ALA A 129 -20.11 -7.66 -7.85
N ALA A 130 -20.48 -7.08 -6.70
CA ALA A 130 -20.89 -7.85 -5.53
C ALA A 130 -22.20 -8.65 -5.79
N GLY A 131 -23.13 -8.09 -6.55
CA GLY A 131 -24.35 -8.79 -6.99
C GLY A 131 -24.05 -10.03 -7.83
N LEU A 132 -23.08 -9.95 -8.75
CA LEU A 132 -22.59 -11.10 -9.52
C LEU A 132 -21.96 -12.16 -8.60
N ALA A 133 -21.08 -11.76 -7.69
CA ALA A 133 -20.45 -12.69 -6.74
C ALA A 133 -21.47 -13.43 -5.86
N LEU A 134 -22.57 -12.77 -5.48
CA LEU A 134 -23.68 -13.38 -4.74
C LEU A 134 -24.53 -14.33 -5.58
N LEU A 135 -24.73 -14.02 -6.87
CA LEU A 135 -25.39 -14.92 -7.83
C LEU A 135 -24.59 -16.22 -7.99
N ASP A 136 -23.27 -16.09 -8.11
CA ASP A 136 -22.34 -17.21 -8.21
C ASP A 136 -22.12 -17.91 -6.85
N ARG A 137 -22.67 -17.36 -5.77
CA ARG A 137 -22.54 -17.84 -4.38
C ARG A 137 -21.08 -18.04 -3.96
N SER A 138 -20.21 -17.16 -4.46
CA SER A 138 -18.75 -17.28 -4.49
C SER A 138 -18.09 -16.34 -3.48
N PRO A 139 -17.59 -16.82 -2.32
CA PRO A 139 -16.91 -15.96 -1.35
C PRO A 139 -15.62 -15.35 -1.90
N GLY A 140 -14.88 -16.09 -2.74
CA GLY A 140 -13.67 -15.60 -3.39
C GLY A 140 -13.94 -14.40 -4.30
N GLU A 141 -15.06 -14.40 -5.03
CA GLU A 141 -15.46 -13.24 -5.83
C GLU A 141 -15.90 -12.06 -4.96
N LEU A 142 -16.54 -12.30 -3.81
CA LEU A 142 -16.82 -11.24 -2.84
C LEU A 142 -15.53 -10.62 -2.28
N LEU A 143 -14.51 -11.44 -2.03
CA LEU A 143 -13.18 -10.95 -1.65
C LEU A 143 -12.57 -10.10 -2.78
N ALA A 144 -12.62 -10.57 -4.03
CA ALA A 144 -12.16 -9.81 -5.19
C ALA A 144 -12.92 -8.48 -5.35
N CYS A 145 -14.23 -8.46 -5.09
CA CYS A 145 -15.05 -7.24 -5.05
C CYS A 145 -14.63 -6.29 -3.92
N GLY A 146 -14.29 -6.83 -2.75
CA GLY A 146 -13.71 -6.05 -1.65
C GLY A 146 -12.39 -5.40 -2.04
N LEU A 147 -11.52 -6.14 -2.75
CA LEU A 147 -10.26 -5.59 -3.28
C LEU A 147 -10.52 -4.51 -4.33
N LEU A 148 -11.48 -4.71 -5.23
CA LEU A 148 -11.92 -3.67 -6.17
C LEU A 148 -12.39 -2.41 -5.44
N ALA A 149 -13.21 -2.55 -4.40
CA ALA A 149 -13.71 -1.41 -3.63
C ALA A 149 -12.57 -0.63 -2.96
N LEU A 150 -11.56 -1.32 -2.41
CA LEU A 150 -10.35 -0.70 -1.87
C LEU A 150 -9.56 0.03 -2.97
N GLY A 151 -9.38 -0.58 -4.14
CA GLY A 151 -8.71 0.03 -5.29
C GLY A 151 -9.44 1.26 -5.83
N VAL A 152 -10.78 1.26 -5.81
CA VAL A 152 -11.61 2.44 -6.16
C VAL A 152 -11.40 3.56 -5.15
N VAL A 153 -11.46 3.26 -3.84
CA VAL A 153 -11.23 4.27 -2.80
C VAL A 153 -9.85 4.90 -2.95
N ASP A 154 -8.84 4.06 -3.20
CA ASP A 154 -7.48 4.50 -3.47
C ASP A 154 -7.41 5.42 -4.71
N TYR A 155 -7.92 4.97 -5.86
CA TYR A 155 -7.98 5.77 -7.08
C TYR A 155 -8.66 7.13 -6.86
N VAL A 156 -9.77 7.14 -6.13
CA VAL A 156 -10.52 8.35 -5.81
C VAL A 156 -9.71 9.31 -4.92
N VAL A 157 -9.09 8.81 -3.86
CA VAL A 157 -8.36 9.63 -2.90
C VAL A 157 -7.03 10.14 -3.46
N GLY A 158 -6.37 9.29 -4.26
CA GLY A 158 -5.04 9.51 -4.80
C GLY A 158 -5.00 10.28 -6.11
N TYR A 159 -5.97 10.04 -6.99
CA TYR A 159 -5.97 10.59 -8.34
C TYR A 159 -7.19 11.45 -8.63
N GLU A 160 -8.40 10.87 -8.58
CA GLU A 160 -9.59 11.55 -9.08
C GLU A 160 -9.96 12.78 -8.23
N GLY A 161 -9.93 12.67 -6.90
CA GLY A 161 -10.23 13.77 -5.99
C GLY A 161 -9.33 14.99 -6.20
N PRO A 162 -7.99 14.84 -6.22
CA PRO A 162 -7.08 15.92 -6.59
C PRO A 162 -7.35 16.50 -7.98
N VAL A 163 -7.61 15.66 -8.99
CA VAL A 163 -7.93 16.13 -10.35
C VAL A 163 -9.23 16.94 -10.38
N LEU A 164 -10.26 16.50 -9.68
CA LEU A 164 -11.55 17.19 -9.60
C LEU A 164 -11.44 18.51 -8.83
N ARG A 165 -10.66 18.56 -7.74
CA ARG A 165 -10.37 19.82 -7.03
C ARG A 165 -9.68 20.85 -7.91
N ARG A 166 -8.67 20.43 -8.71
CA ARG A 166 -7.99 21.33 -9.65
C ARG A 166 -8.94 21.81 -10.74
N ARG A 167 -9.79 20.92 -11.27
CA ARG A 167 -10.74 21.25 -12.35
C ARG A 167 -11.86 22.19 -11.89
N PHE A 168 -12.42 21.97 -10.71
CA PHE A 168 -13.59 22.67 -10.19
C PHE A 168 -13.25 23.50 -8.95
N ALA A 169 -12.12 24.22 -9.01
CA ALA A 169 -11.55 24.97 -7.89
C ALA A 169 -12.61 25.75 -7.09
N GLY A 170 -12.58 25.62 -5.76
CA GLY A 170 -13.52 26.25 -4.83
C GLY A 170 -14.88 25.55 -4.73
N THR A 171 -15.53 25.23 -5.85
CA THR A 171 -16.87 24.61 -5.85
C THR A 171 -16.86 23.15 -5.41
N TYR A 172 -15.83 22.37 -5.75
CA TYR A 172 -15.74 20.96 -5.37
C TYR A 172 -15.61 20.74 -3.86
N ASP A 173 -14.86 21.62 -3.17
CA ASP A 173 -14.67 21.52 -1.73
C ASP A 173 -15.92 21.97 -0.95
N GLN A 174 -16.69 22.91 -1.50
CA GLN A 174 -18.00 23.33 -0.95
C GLN A 174 -19.09 22.25 -1.15
N TYR A 175 -18.98 21.43 -2.19
CA TYR A 175 -19.93 20.37 -2.48
C TYR A 175 -19.81 19.21 -1.48
N GLN A 176 -20.75 19.13 -0.55
CA GLN A 176 -20.84 18.05 0.43
C GLN A 176 -22.03 17.13 0.11
N PRO A 177 -21.80 15.85 -0.24
CA PRO A 177 -22.89 14.91 -0.40
C PRO A 177 -23.54 14.57 0.95
N ARG A 178 -24.79 14.11 0.94
CA ARG A 178 -25.54 13.69 2.13
C ARG A 178 -24.98 12.45 2.80
N SER A 179 -24.24 11.58 2.09
CA SER A 179 -23.61 10.44 2.76
C SER A 179 -22.67 10.94 3.84
N ARG A 180 -22.86 10.45 5.06
CA ARG A 180 -21.84 10.59 6.10
C ARG A 180 -20.60 9.84 5.61
N HIS A 181 -19.57 10.57 5.21
CA HIS A 181 -18.29 9.98 4.88
C HIS A 181 -17.75 9.22 6.09
N LEU A 182 -17.05 8.11 5.85
CA LEU A 182 -16.28 7.37 6.86
C LEU A 182 -15.39 8.33 7.68
N ALA A 183 -14.94 9.43 7.06
CA ALA A 183 -14.24 10.53 7.71
C ALA A 183 -14.95 11.08 8.96
N HIS A 184 -16.28 11.22 9.00
CA HIS A 184 -16.99 11.71 10.18
C HIS A 184 -16.95 10.72 11.36
N LEU A 185 -16.78 9.43 11.08
CA LEU A 185 -16.63 8.39 12.11
C LEU A 185 -15.16 8.26 12.53
N LEU A 186 -14.24 8.36 11.58
CA LEU A 186 -12.81 8.17 11.82
C LEU A 186 -12.12 9.40 12.39
N LEU A 187 -12.56 10.62 12.05
CA LEU A 187 -11.91 11.85 12.50
C LEU A 187 -11.97 12.03 14.03
N PRO A 188 -13.10 11.81 14.72
CA PRO A 188 -13.12 11.86 16.18
C PRO A 188 -12.22 10.81 16.83
N LEU A 189 -12.13 9.61 16.25
CA LEU A 189 -11.22 8.56 16.71
C LEU A 189 -9.76 8.97 16.50
N TRP A 190 -9.46 9.58 15.35
CA TRP A 190 -8.14 10.09 15.03
C TRP A 190 -7.71 11.20 15.99
N GLU A 191 -8.57 12.18 16.28
CA GLU A 191 -8.23 13.28 17.20
C GLU A 191 -7.91 12.77 18.62
N ARG A 192 -8.50 11.65 19.06
CA ARG A 192 -8.15 11.01 20.35
C ARG A 192 -6.72 10.45 20.39
N VAL A 193 -6.21 9.97 19.25
CA VAL A 193 -4.87 9.36 19.16
C VAL A 193 -3.82 10.29 18.55
N ARG A 194 -4.24 11.42 17.95
CA ARG A 194 -3.37 12.39 17.29
C ARG A 194 -2.28 12.92 18.22
N GLY A 195 -2.65 13.34 19.43
CA GLY A 195 -1.70 13.88 20.41
C GLY A 195 -0.56 12.91 20.74
N PRO A 196 -0.85 11.66 21.17
CA PRO A 196 0.17 10.63 21.39
C PRO A 196 1.02 10.32 20.15
N VAL A 197 0.42 10.26 18.96
CA VAL A 197 1.15 10.02 17.70
C VAL A 197 2.10 11.18 17.38
N GLU A 198 1.65 12.43 17.55
CA GLU A 198 2.47 13.62 17.35
C GLU A 198 3.60 13.70 18.38
N TRP A 199 3.33 13.38 19.65
CA TRP A 199 4.36 13.29 20.68
C TRP A 199 5.45 12.30 20.28
N LEU A 200 5.07 11.09 19.87
CA LEU A 200 6.01 10.04 19.46
C LEU A 200 6.80 10.46 18.20
N ALA A 201 6.13 11.09 17.24
CA ALA A 201 6.76 11.62 16.03
C ALA A 201 7.87 12.65 16.32
N ASN A 202 7.80 13.30 17.48
CA ASN A 202 8.77 14.28 17.96
C ASN A 202 9.77 13.72 18.99
N GLN A 203 9.93 12.39 19.05
CA GLN A 203 11.01 11.72 19.79
C GLN A 203 12.08 11.12 18.84
N PRO A 204 12.81 11.93 18.04
CA PRO A 204 13.77 11.40 17.06
C PRO A 204 15.06 10.86 17.70
N VAL A 205 15.45 11.36 18.87
CA VAL A 205 16.67 10.97 19.58
C VAL A 205 16.31 10.14 20.81
N LEU A 206 16.87 8.93 20.88
CA LEU A 206 16.69 8.03 22.01
C LEU A 206 17.64 8.40 23.16
N LEU A 207 18.92 8.55 22.85
CA LEU A 207 19.95 8.92 23.83
C LEU A 207 21.17 9.57 23.15
N ARG A 208 21.92 10.35 23.93
CA ARG A 208 23.17 11.00 23.52
C ARG A 208 24.29 10.57 24.45
N VAL A 209 25.41 10.09 23.89
CA VAL A 209 26.59 9.67 24.66
C VAL A 209 27.83 10.30 24.03
N GLY A 210 28.33 11.37 24.66
CA GLY A 210 29.41 12.19 24.11
C GLY A 210 29.08 12.70 22.69
N PRO A 211 29.94 12.45 21.68
CA PRO A 211 29.68 12.83 20.29
C PRO A 211 28.69 11.91 19.55
N THR A 212 28.30 10.78 20.14
CA THR A 212 27.39 9.82 19.51
C THR A 212 25.93 10.14 19.82
N ILE A 213 25.08 10.02 18.81
CA ILE A 213 23.64 10.23 18.88
C ILE A 213 22.97 8.93 18.46
N TRP A 214 22.09 8.41 19.30
CA TRP A 214 21.33 7.20 19.00
C TRP A 214 19.89 7.59 18.69
N VAL A 215 19.44 7.35 17.47
CA VAL A 215 18.09 7.73 17.04
C VAL A 215 17.07 6.66 17.38
N THR A 216 15.87 7.08 17.79
CA THR A 216 14.75 6.20 18.16
C THR A 216 14.33 5.27 17.01
N TYR A 217 14.55 5.70 15.77
CA TYR A 217 14.39 4.88 14.57
C TYR A 217 15.14 3.54 14.67
N GLY A 218 16.40 3.57 15.11
CA GLY A 218 17.23 2.37 15.23
C GLY A 218 16.64 1.35 16.19
N LEU A 219 16.05 1.80 17.30
CA LEU A 219 15.38 0.94 18.27
C LEU A 219 14.21 0.19 17.62
N PHE A 220 13.30 0.90 16.92
CA PHE A 220 12.16 0.27 16.28
C PHE A 220 12.56 -0.73 15.18
N VAL A 221 13.58 -0.41 14.37
CA VAL A 221 14.06 -1.35 13.34
C VAL A 221 14.70 -2.59 13.97
N ALA A 222 15.49 -2.41 15.03
CA ALA A 222 16.08 -3.51 15.79
C ALA A 222 15.01 -4.39 16.44
N SER A 223 14.04 -3.81 17.15
CA SER A 223 12.91 -4.53 17.72
C SER A 223 12.09 -5.26 16.64
N GLY A 224 11.84 -4.61 15.51
CA GLY A 224 11.17 -5.23 14.37
C GLY A 224 11.91 -6.45 13.84
N THR A 225 13.24 -6.36 13.78
CA THR A 225 14.12 -7.45 13.36
C THR A 225 14.09 -8.60 14.36
N ALA A 226 14.22 -8.30 15.66
CA ALA A 226 14.14 -9.30 16.72
C ALA A 226 12.81 -10.07 16.68
N VAL A 227 11.70 -9.35 16.58
CA VAL A 227 10.35 -9.95 16.50
C VAL A 227 10.22 -10.80 15.24
N ALA A 228 10.59 -10.27 14.07
CA ALA A 228 10.46 -10.99 12.82
C ALA A 228 11.34 -12.25 12.79
N MET A 229 12.60 -12.17 13.23
CA MET A 229 13.50 -13.34 13.31
C MET A 229 12.99 -14.39 14.30
N THR A 230 12.46 -13.97 15.45
CA THR A 230 11.89 -14.89 16.44
C THR A 230 10.71 -15.66 15.84
N LEU A 231 9.76 -14.96 15.21
CA LEU A 231 8.62 -15.57 14.55
C LEU A 231 9.06 -16.47 13.39
N MET A 232 9.97 -16.00 12.55
CA MET A 232 10.47 -16.73 11.39
C MET A 232 11.17 -18.03 11.78
N LEU A 233 12.16 -17.96 12.68
CA LEU A 233 12.97 -19.11 13.03
C LEU A 233 12.18 -20.10 13.91
N GLY A 234 11.32 -19.60 14.80
CA GLY A 234 10.43 -20.45 15.58
C GLY A 234 9.49 -21.27 14.70
N ARG A 235 8.98 -20.68 13.62
CA ARG A 235 8.14 -21.38 12.65
C ARG A 235 8.93 -22.45 11.91
N LEU A 236 10.07 -22.10 11.31
CA LEU A 236 10.93 -23.06 10.61
C LEU A 236 11.35 -24.23 11.51
N ALA A 237 11.67 -23.96 12.78
CA ALA A 237 12.00 -24.99 13.75
C ALA A 237 10.80 -25.92 14.04
N THR A 238 9.61 -25.35 14.20
CA THR A 238 8.36 -26.09 14.44
C THR A 238 7.96 -26.96 13.23
N ASP A 239 8.37 -26.56 12.03
CA ASP A 239 8.19 -27.34 10.80
C ASP A 239 9.30 -28.37 10.58
N GLY A 240 10.24 -28.53 11.51
CA GLY A 240 11.24 -29.60 11.53
C GLY A 240 12.59 -29.24 10.91
N LEU A 241 12.87 -27.98 10.56
CA LEU A 241 14.22 -27.61 10.13
C LEU A 241 15.21 -27.75 11.30
N GLY A 242 16.31 -28.45 11.03
CA GLY A 242 17.36 -28.69 12.01
C GLY A 242 18.08 -27.39 12.44
N PRO A 243 18.72 -27.37 13.62
CA PRO A 243 19.40 -26.19 14.16
C PRO A 243 20.43 -25.57 13.21
N HIS A 244 21.14 -26.40 12.42
CA HIS A 244 22.10 -25.95 11.43
C HIS A 244 21.43 -25.09 10.33
N ALA A 245 20.33 -25.57 9.74
CA ALA A 245 19.60 -24.85 8.70
C ALA A 245 19.04 -23.52 9.24
N LEU A 246 18.52 -23.52 10.48
CA LEU A 246 18.03 -22.31 11.14
C LEU A 246 19.12 -21.26 11.33
N LEU A 247 20.29 -21.69 11.81
CA LEU A 247 21.46 -20.82 11.98
C LEU A 247 21.93 -20.27 10.63
N THR A 248 22.09 -21.14 9.63
CA THR A 248 22.49 -20.77 8.27
C THR A 248 21.54 -19.72 7.69
N TYR A 249 20.23 -19.93 7.83
CA TYR A 249 19.26 -18.98 7.29
C TYR A 249 19.31 -17.63 8.01
N ALA A 250 19.43 -17.62 9.33
CA ALA A 250 19.59 -16.38 10.11
C ALA A 250 20.83 -15.58 9.68
N LEU A 251 21.94 -16.28 9.40
CA LEU A 251 23.20 -15.70 8.94
C LEU A 251 23.17 -15.26 7.48
N VAL A 252 22.36 -15.87 6.62
CA VAL A 252 22.21 -15.48 5.20
C VAL A 252 21.23 -14.33 5.05
N LEU A 253 20.15 -14.30 5.81
CA LEU A 253 19.05 -13.36 5.60
C LEU A 253 19.46 -11.89 5.80
N VAL A 254 20.00 -11.55 6.97
CA VAL A 254 20.32 -10.15 7.30
C VAL A 254 21.39 -9.59 6.36
N PRO A 255 22.50 -10.31 6.06
CA PRO A 255 23.49 -9.84 5.10
C PRO A 255 22.97 -9.75 3.67
N SER A 256 22.17 -10.71 3.19
CA SER A 256 21.61 -10.63 1.83
C SER A 256 20.69 -9.43 1.66
N MET A 257 19.88 -9.12 2.67
CA MET A 257 19.05 -7.91 2.74
C MET A 257 19.88 -6.63 2.73
N ALA A 258 20.94 -6.55 3.55
CA ALA A 258 21.83 -5.40 3.58
C ALA A 258 22.58 -5.22 2.25
N LEU A 259 23.11 -6.31 1.70
CA LEU A 259 23.83 -6.35 0.43
C LEU A 259 22.95 -5.90 -0.72
N GLY A 260 21.73 -6.45 -0.84
CA GLY A 260 20.79 -6.04 -1.89
C GLY A 260 20.46 -4.54 -1.82
N GLY A 261 20.21 -4.03 -0.60
CA GLY A 261 19.96 -2.60 -0.37
C GLY A 261 21.13 -1.71 -0.78
N ARG A 262 22.36 -2.19 -0.54
CA ARG A 262 23.60 -1.51 -0.89
C ARG A 262 23.88 -1.54 -2.39
N LEU A 263 23.70 -2.70 -3.04
CA LEU A 263 23.91 -2.87 -4.48
C LEU A 263 22.95 -1.98 -5.27
N LEU A 264 21.67 -1.94 -4.89
CA LEU A 264 20.71 -1.08 -5.58
C LEU A 264 21.01 0.42 -5.39
N TRP A 265 21.59 0.80 -4.25
CA TRP A 265 22.04 2.18 -4.06
C TRP A 265 23.11 2.58 -5.09
N PHE A 266 24.07 1.71 -5.41
CA PHE A 266 25.08 2.01 -6.44
C PHE A 266 24.47 2.21 -7.82
N VAL A 267 23.37 1.51 -8.13
CA VAL A 267 22.64 1.67 -9.40
C VAL A 267 21.86 2.98 -9.41
N VAL A 268 21.09 3.27 -8.36
CA VAL A 268 20.21 4.45 -8.31
C VAL A 268 21.03 5.75 -8.14
N ALA A 269 22.10 5.71 -7.36
CA ALA A 269 22.98 6.85 -7.10
C ALA A 269 24.19 6.88 -8.06
N TRP A 270 24.10 6.25 -9.23
CA TRP A 270 25.22 6.08 -10.16
C TRP A 270 25.95 7.39 -10.50
N GLU A 271 25.21 8.49 -10.69
CA GLU A 271 25.81 9.80 -10.95
C GLU A 271 26.60 10.34 -9.74
N GLN A 272 26.04 10.16 -8.53
CA GLN A 272 26.72 10.53 -7.30
C GLN A 272 27.98 9.68 -7.06
N VAL A 273 27.92 8.39 -7.41
CA VAL A 273 29.07 7.48 -7.32
C VAL A 273 30.18 7.89 -8.29
N ARG A 274 29.82 8.23 -9.54
CA ARG A 274 30.76 8.71 -10.56
C ARG A 274 31.46 10.00 -10.15
N THR A 275 30.74 10.93 -9.54
CA THR A 275 31.27 12.23 -9.11
C THR A 275 32.13 12.17 -7.83
N LEU A 276 31.77 11.33 -6.86
CA LEU A 276 32.52 11.21 -5.60
C LEU A 276 33.85 10.43 -5.75
N GLY A 277 33.95 9.60 -6.80
CA GLY A 277 35.03 8.63 -6.97
C GLY A 277 34.81 7.36 -6.13
N ALA A 278 35.34 6.22 -6.60
CA ALA A 278 35.05 4.89 -6.07
C ALA A 278 35.26 4.77 -4.55
N TRP A 279 36.37 5.27 -4.03
CA TRP A 279 36.71 5.13 -2.61
C TRP A 279 35.76 5.90 -1.68
N ARG A 280 35.39 7.14 -2.04
CA ARG A 280 34.43 7.92 -1.25
C ARG A 280 33.02 7.35 -1.37
N ALA A 281 32.64 6.86 -2.55
CA ALA A 281 31.35 6.22 -2.76
C ALA A 281 31.17 4.96 -1.87
N ILE A 282 32.20 4.11 -1.75
CA ILE A 282 32.19 2.93 -0.88
C ILE A 282 31.98 3.32 0.59
N ARG A 283 32.66 4.39 1.05
CA ARG A 283 32.53 4.93 2.42
C ARG A 283 31.23 5.68 2.69
N THR A 284 30.48 6.05 1.65
CA THR A 284 29.21 6.76 1.80
C THR A 284 28.12 5.75 2.18
N VAL A 285 27.52 5.92 3.36
CA VAL A 285 26.42 5.07 3.81
C VAL A 285 25.18 5.36 2.97
N GLY A 286 24.75 4.35 2.20
CA GLY A 286 23.58 4.45 1.35
C GLY A 286 22.93 3.08 1.14
N LEU A 287 21.67 2.98 1.53
CA LEU A 287 20.83 1.79 1.37
C LEU A 287 19.51 2.22 0.71
N VAL A 288 19.14 1.53 -0.36
CA VAL A 288 17.84 1.70 -1.01
C VAL A 288 16.93 0.56 -0.55
N SER A 289 15.79 0.90 0.07
CA SER A 289 14.89 -0.08 0.68
C SER A 289 14.41 -1.17 -0.29
N TRP A 290 14.31 -0.86 -1.58
CA TRP A 290 13.88 -1.83 -2.59
C TRP A 290 14.92 -2.93 -2.81
N GLY A 291 16.21 -2.56 -2.73
CA GLY A 291 17.30 -3.51 -2.83
C GLY A 291 17.28 -4.48 -1.66
N THR A 292 16.81 -4.04 -0.48
CA THR A 292 16.64 -4.90 0.69
C THR A 292 15.61 -6.00 0.45
N TYR A 293 14.50 -5.69 -0.24
CA TYR A 293 13.52 -6.71 -0.63
C TYR A 293 14.06 -7.68 -1.69
N ILE A 294 14.81 -7.16 -2.68
CA ILE A 294 15.47 -8.02 -3.68
C ILE A 294 16.47 -8.98 -3.00
N GLY A 295 17.28 -8.45 -2.07
CA GLY A 295 18.21 -9.22 -1.26
C GLY A 295 17.51 -10.29 -0.43
N PHE A 296 16.38 -9.96 0.20
CA PHE A 296 15.54 -10.92 0.93
C PHE A 296 15.09 -12.09 0.03
N PHE A 297 14.51 -11.82 -1.14
CA PHE A 297 14.04 -12.86 -2.05
C PHE A 297 15.20 -13.70 -2.61
N ALA A 298 16.31 -13.06 -2.99
CA ALA A 298 17.49 -13.75 -3.50
C ALA A 298 18.14 -14.65 -2.43
N GLY A 299 18.33 -14.14 -1.21
CA GLY A 299 18.87 -14.92 -0.10
C GLY A 299 17.97 -16.11 0.27
N SER A 300 16.66 -15.90 0.26
CA SER A 300 15.67 -16.97 0.49
C SER A 300 15.70 -18.03 -0.63
N ALA A 301 15.86 -17.62 -1.89
CA ALA A 301 15.97 -18.53 -3.03
C ALA A 301 17.24 -19.39 -2.95
N VAL A 302 18.38 -18.78 -2.64
CA VAL A 302 19.65 -19.50 -2.45
C VAL A 302 19.53 -20.49 -1.29
N PHE A 303 19.01 -20.05 -0.15
CA PHE A 303 18.81 -20.93 1.01
C PHE A 303 17.88 -22.11 0.67
N ALA A 304 16.75 -21.84 0.02
CA ALA A 304 15.80 -22.89 -0.38
C ALA A 304 16.45 -23.93 -1.31
N ALA A 305 17.29 -23.49 -2.25
CA ALA A 305 18.02 -24.39 -3.14
C ALA A 305 19.06 -25.25 -2.40
N VAL A 306 19.79 -24.66 -1.44
CA VAL A 306 20.83 -25.36 -0.67
C VAL A 306 20.23 -26.39 0.29
N GLU A 307 19.19 -26.00 1.03
CA GLU A 307 18.49 -26.89 1.97
C GLU A 307 17.45 -27.79 1.29
N GLN A 308 17.34 -27.72 -0.04
CA GLN A 308 16.39 -28.50 -0.86
C GLN A 308 14.93 -28.39 -0.39
N VAL A 309 14.55 -27.22 0.13
CA VAL A 309 13.17 -26.93 0.51
C VAL A 309 12.46 -26.13 -0.58
N SER A 310 11.14 -26.26 -0.66
CA SER A 310 10.35 -25.45 -1.60
C SER A 310 10.47 -23.97 -1.27
N LEU A 311 10.86 -23.15 -2.26
CA LEU A 311 10.94 -21.71 -2.11
C LEU A 311 9.58 -21.10 -1.76
N LEU A 312 8.49 -21.57 -2.38
CA LEU A 312 7.15 -21.07 -2.10
C LEU A 312 6.72 -21.40 -0.66
N TRP A 313 7.05 -22.60 -0.19
CA TRP A 313 6.81 -23.03 1.19
C TRP A 313 7.58 -22.15 2.19
N LEU A 314 8.81 -21.78 1.86
CA LEU A 314 9.63 -20.88 2.65
C LEU A 314 9.03 -19.47 2.64
N LEU A 315 8.73 -18.91 1.48
CA LEU A 315 8.21 -17.54 1.35
C LEU A 315 6.89 -17.34 2.09
N ASP A 316 5.99 -18.33 2.08
CA ASP A 316 4.74 -18.22 2.83
C ASP A 316 4.97 -18.05 4.34
N ARG A 317 6.09 -18.56 4.86
CA ARG A 317 6.47 -18.39 6.26
C ARG A 317 7.15 -17.05 6.51
N MET A 318 7.95 -16.60 5.54
CA MET A 318 8.88 -15.47 5.69
C MET A 318 8.28 -14.12 5.32
N VAL A 319 7.49 -14.04 4.26
CA VAL A 319 6.93 -12.77 3.80
C VAL A 319 6.01 -12.15 4.88
N PRO A 320 5.07 -12.89 5.50
CA PRO A 320 4.26 -12.34 6.58
C PRO A 320 5.07 -11.87 7.79
N THR A 321 6.14 -12.58 8.18
CA THR A 321 6.97 -12.22 9.34
C THR A 321 7.86 -11.01 9.05
N VAL A 322 8.40 -10.89 7.84
CA VAL A 322 9.11 -9.68 7.40
C VAL A 322 8.19 -8.46 7.38
N LEU A 323 6.92 -8.63 7.03
CA LEU A 323 5.95 -7.54 7.10
C LEU A 323 5.65 -7.11 8.54
N VAL A 324 5.74 -7.99 9.55
CA VAL A 324 5.70 -7.58 10.97
C VAL A 324 6.85 -6.62 11.29
N CYS A 325 8.07 -6.91 10.82
CA CYS A 325 9.19 -5.97 10.93
C CYS A 325 8.87 -4.64 10.23
N SER A 326 8.24 -4.68 9.05
CA SER A 326 7.80 -3.47 8.34
C SER A 326 6.77 -2.66 9.14
N VAL A 327 5.81 -3.28 9.84
CA VAL A 327 4.86 -2.56 10.71
C VAL A 327 5.60 -1.76 11.78
N ILE A 328 6.49 -2.41 12.53
CA ILE A 328 7.28 -1.78 13.61
C ILE A 328 8.23 -0.73 13.04
N GLY A 329 8.90 -1.03 11.93
CA GLY A 329 9.81 -0.11 11.24
C GLY A 329 9.12 1.15 10.73
N ARG A 330 7.84 1.09 10.33
CA ARG A 330 7.07 2.29 9.94
C ARG A 330 6.76 3.20 11.12
N ILE A 331 6.60 2.66 12.33
CA ILE A 331 6.55 3.46 13.56
C ILE A 331 7.92 4.11 13.81
N GLY A 332 9.02 3.40 13.54
CA GLY A 332 10.36 4.03 13.51
C GLY A 332 10.46 5.18 12.50
N CYS A 333 9.93 5.02 11.28
CA CYS A 333 9.93 6.10 10.28
C CYS A 333 9.18 7.35 10.76
N LEU A 334 8.13 7.18 11.58
CA LEU A 334 7.39 8.27 12.20
C LEU A 334 8.30 9.10 13.12
N THR A 335 9.05 8.44 14.01
CA THR A 335 9.96 9.12 14.96
C THR A 335 11.14 9.78 14.24
N TYR A 336 11.62 9.20 13.14
CA TYR A 336 12.65 9.82 12.31
C TYR A 336 12.14 11.02 11.50
N GLY A 337 10.82 11.13 11.31
CA GLY A 337 10.18 12.15 10.47
C GLY A 337 10.50 12.00 8.97
N CYS A 338 10.63 10.77 8.47
CA CYS A 338 10.84 10.50 7.04
C CYS A 338 9.58 9.99 6.33
N CYS A 339 9.55 10.09 5.00
CA CYS A 339 8.43 9.62 4.17
C CYS A 339 7.08 10.23 4.60
N PHE A 340 7.04 11.54 4.86
CA PHE A 340 5.85 12.22 5.36
C PHE A 340 4.82 12.49 4.25
N GLY A 341 3.56 12.67 4.66
CA GLY A 341 2.45 12.94 3.77
C GLY A 341 2.37 14.40 3.32
N ARG A 342 1.45 14.64 2.38
CA ARG A 342 1.00 15.98 2.01
C ARG A 342 0.38 16.71 3.21
N GLU A 343 0.23 18.02 3.07
CA GLU A 343 -0.36 18.87 4.09
C GLU A 343 -1.83 18.50 4.35
N TRP A 344 -2.21 18.49 5.63
CA TRP A 344 -3.59 18.22 6.04
C TRP A 344 -3.86 18.89 7.39
N PRO A 345 -4.90 19.74 7.52
CA PRO A 345 -5.15 20.50 8.76
C PRO A 345 -5.28 19.66 10.03
N HIS A 346 -5.79 18.43 9.91
CA HIS A 346 -5.93 17.47 11.02
C HIS A 346 -4.71 16.53 11.16
N GLY A 347 -3.64 16.78 10.42
CA GLY A 347 -2.41 16.00 10.46
C GLY A 347 -1.57 16.24 11.73
N ILE A 348 -0.44 15.55 11.81
CA ILE A 348 0.54 15.78 12.88
C ILE A 348 1.61 16.78 12.41
N ARG A 349 2.21 17.50 13.35
CA ARG A 349 3.32 18.42 13.11
C ARG A 349 4.61 17.90 13.73
N TRP A 350 5.67 17.90 12.94
CA TRP A 350 7.02 17.70 13.46
C TRP A 350 7.65 19.06 13.80
N TYR A 351 8.16 19.20 15.01
CA TYR A 351 8.85 20.39 15.50
C TYR A 351 10.24 20.07 16.05
N ALA A 352 10.56 18.81 16.35
CA ALA A 352 11.90 18.42 16.81
C ALA A 352 12.95 18.67 15.71
N PRO A 353 14.01 19.47 15.95
CA PRO A 353 15.02 19.83 14.95
C PRO A 353 15.72 18.64 14.29
N GLU A 354 15.83 17.54 15.01
CA GLU A 354 16.44 16.28 14.58
C GLU A 354 15.49 15.37 13.79
N SER A 355 14.27 15.82 13.48
CA SER A 355 13.39 15.14 12.54
C SER A 355 13.81 15.43 11.10
N LYS A 356 13.78 14.41 10.23
CA LYS A 356 14.20 14.57 8.82
C LYS A 356 13.36 15.61 8.07
N VAL A 357 12.05 15.63 8.30
CA VAL A 357 11.14 16.63 7.72
C VAL A 357 11.51 18.07 8.09
N VAL A 358 11.86 18.34 9.36
CA VAL A 358 12.28 19.67 9.82
C VAL A 358 13.61 20.07 9.18
N ARG A 359 14.57 19.13 9.08
CA ARG A 359 15.83 19.37 8.36
C ARG A 359 15.66 19.61 6.86
N GLN A 360 14.65 19.00 6.24
CA GLN A 360 14.42 19.10 4.80
C GLN A 360 13.62 20.35 4.42
N LEU A 361 12.59 20.70 5.19
CA LEU A 361 11.69 21.81 4.88
C LEU A 361 12.07 23.11 5.60
N GLY A 362 12.80 23.03 6.71
CA GLY A 362 13.05 24.15 7.62
C GLY A 362 11.95 24.29 8.68
N PRO A 363 12.28 24.75 9.90
CA PRO A 363 11.37 24.77 11.05
C PRO A 363 10.09 25.59 10.81
N ASP A 364 10.19 26.70 10.09
CA ASP A 364 9.06 27.62 9.85
C ASP A 364 8.09 27.11 8.78
N ARG A 365 8.51 26.14 7.96
CA ARG A 365 7.71 25.59 6.85
C ARG A 365 7.04 24.27 7.19
N VAL A 366 7.26 23.71 8.39
CA VAL A 366 6.60 22.47 8.80
C VAL A 366 5.18 22.75 9.28
N CYS A 367 4.23 22.50 8.39
CA CYS A 367 2.80 22.47 8.64
C CYS A 367 2.32 21.06 9.09
N PRO A 368 1.08 20.94 9.61
CA PRO A 368 0.46 19.65 9.87
C PRO A 368 0.32 18.80 8.60
N ARG A 369 0.71 17.53 8.69
CA ARG A 369 0.83 16.61 7.55
C ARG A 369 0.19 15.26 7.83
N ILE A 370 -0.24 14.58 6.78
CA ILE A 370 -0.80 13.23 6.90
C ILE A 370 0.29 12.28 7.43
N PRO A 371 0.07 11.57 8.55
CA PRO A 371 1.00 10.59 9.09
C PRO A 371 0.92 9.28 8.29
N VAL A 372 1.35 9.34 7.03
CA VAL A 372 1.33 8.20 6.09
C VAL A 372 2.13 7.00 6.60
N GLN A 373 3.05 7.20 7.56
CA GLN A 373 3.78 6.13 8.24
C GLN A 373 2.85 5.28 9.11
N VAL A 374 1.91 5.91 9.83
CA VAL A 374 0.89 5.20 10.62
C VAL A 374 -0.08 4.47 9.70
N LEU A 375 -0.52 5.13 8.61
CA LEU A 375 -1.37 4.48 7.60
C LEU A 375 -0.68 3.28 6.95
N SER A 376 0.62 3.40 6.65
CA SER A 376 1.43 2.30 6.11
C SER A 376 1.59 1.16 7.10
N ALA A 377 1.82 1.47 8.39
CA ALA A 377 1.88 0.46 9.45
C ALA A 377 0.53 -0.26 9.59
N ALA A 378 -0.59 0.47 9.60
CA ALA A 378 -1.93 -0.09 9.71
C ALA A 378 -2.30 -0.97 8.50
N ALA A 379 -2.05 -0.51 7.27
CA ALA A 379 -2.30 -1.30 6.06
C ALA A 379 -1.45 -2.57 6.02
N THR A 380 -0.18 -2.48 6.41
CA THR A 380 0.72 -3.64 6.49
C THR A 380 0.28 -4.60 7.60
N ALA A 381 -0.16 -4.09 8.75
CA ALA A 381 -0.68 -4.90 9.85
C ALA A 381 -1.97 -5.63 9.44
N ALA A 382 -2.85 -4.99 8.66
CA ALA A 382 -4.04 -5.64 8.10
C ALA A 382 -3.66 -6.77 7.12
N ALA A 383 -2.63 -6.57 6.29
CA ALA A 383 -2.10 -7.62 5.42
C ALA A 383 -1.53 -8.81 6.23
N VAL A 384 -0.78 -8.54 7.30
CA VAL A 384 -0.26 -9.57 8.21
C VAL A 384 -1.38 -10.31 8.95
N LEU A 385 -2.39 -9.60 9.45
CA LEU A 385 -3.55 -10.22 10.10
C LEU A 385 -4.30 -11.12 9.11
N THR A 386 -4.46 -10.66 7.87
CA THR A 386 -5.06 -11.48 6.81
C THR A 386 -4.21 -12.71 6.52
N ALA A 387 -2.88 -12.57 6.50
CA ALA A 387 -1.95 -13.71 6.42
C ALA A 387 -2.26 -14.72 7.52
N ALA A 388 -2.33 -14.26 8.77
CA ALA A 388 -2.57 -15.11 9.93
C ALA A 388 -3.94 -15.80 9.87
N LEU A 389 -4.98 -15.13 9.37
CA LEU A 389 -6.31 -15.71 9.17
C LEU A 389 -6.35 -16.73 8.03
N VAL A 390 -5.71 -16.42 6.89
CA VAL A 390 -5.56 -17.34 5.76
C VAL A 390 -4.77 -18.59 6.16
N SER A 391 -3.76 -18.41 7.01
CA SER A 391 -2.94 -19.46 7.62
C SER A 391 -3.72 -20.40 8.54
N LEU A 392 -4.98 -20.11 8.87
CA LEU A 392 -5.86 -21.03 9.60
C LEU A 392 -6.57 -22.02 8.68
N ARG A 393 -6.44 -21.86 7.36
CA ARG A 393 -7.02 -22.76 6.36
C ARG A 393 -5.93 -23.54 5.64
N PRO A 394 -6.21 -24.79 5.21
CA PRO A 394 -5.32 -25.52 4.33
C PRO A 394 -5.18 -24.76 3.01
N ALA A 395 -3.94 -24.43 2.64
CA ALA A 395 -3.63 -23.73 1.39
C ALA A 395 -2.34 -24.32 0.75
N PRO A 396 -2.28 -24.41 -0.59
CA PRO A 396 -1.04 -24.73 -1.30
C PRO A 396 0.07 -23.72 -1.02
N ALA A 397 1.32 -24.16 -1.16
CA ALA A 397 2.49 -23.27 -1.05
C ALA A 397 2.45 -22.16 -2.10
N GLY A 398 2.72 -20.92 -1.68
CA GLY A 398 2.73 -19.70 -2.48
C GLY A 398 1.48 -18.84 -2.31
N VAL A 399 0.37 -19.41 -1.83
CA VAL A 399 -0.92 -18.71 -1.72
C VAL A 399 -0.87 -17.63 -0.65
N VAL A 400 -0.32 -17.94 0.54
CA VAL A 400 -0.24 -16.97 1.65
C VAL A 400 0.59 -15.76 1.22
N THR A 401 1.76 -16.01 0.61
CA THR A 401 2.63 -14.97 0.05
C THR A 401 1.88 -14.13 -0.98
N GLY A 402 1.19 -14.78 -1.93
CA GLY A 402 0.42 -14.09 -2.97
C GLY A 402 -0.65 -13.16 -2.39
N VAL A 403 -1.51 -13.66 -1.49
CA VAL A 403 -2.57 -12.85 -0.86
C VAL A 403 -1.99 -11.66 -0.09
N VAL A 404 -0.95 -11.89 0.68
CA VAL A 404 -0.34 -10.86 1.53
C VAL A 404 0.40 -9.81 0.71
N MET A 405 1.11 -10.22 -0.35
CA MET A 405 1.76 -9.30 -1.28
C MET A 405 0.74 -8.45 -2.04
N LEU A 406 -0.41 -9.01 -2.41
CA LEU A 406 -1.49 -8.26 -3.05
C LEU A 406 -2.02 -7.16 -2.13
N LEU A 407 -2.33 -7.50 -0.88
CA LEU A 407 -2.81 -6.54 0.12
C LEU A 407 -1.77 -5.47 0.45
N TYR A 408 -0.50 -5.88 0.61
CA TYR A 408 0.60 -4.96 0.83
C TYR A 408 0.76 -3.99 -0.34
N ALA A 409 0.74 -4.48 -1.59
CA ALA A 409 0.88 -3.65 -2.78
C ALA A 409 -0.24 -2.63 -2.90
N MET A 410 -1.49 -3.02 -2.65
CA MET A 410 -2.63 -2.11 -2.66
C MET A 410 -2.51 -1.04 -1.57
N GLY A 411 -2.20 -1.44 -0.33
CA GLY A 411 -1.98 -0.48 0.75
C GLY A 411 -0.80 0.46 0.48
N ARG A 412 0.26 -0.06 -0.16
CA ARG A 412 1.45 0.71 -0.54
C ARG A 412 1.12 1.74 -1.62
N PHE A 413 0.35 1.36 -2.64
CA PHE A 413 -0.12 2.25 -3.71
C PHE A 413 -0.94 3.41 -3.11
N ALA A 414 -1.88 3.09 -2.21
CA ALA A 414 -2.71 4.09 -1.55
C ALA A 414 -1.93 5.05 -0.66
N VAL A 415 -0.96 4.53 0.09
CA VAL A 415 -0.09 5.36 0.92
C VAL A 415 0.78 6.27 0.07
N ASP A 416 1.29 5.82 -1.08
CA ASP A 416 2.12 6.67 -1.95
C ASP A 416 1.32 7.81 -2.58
N SER A 417 0.06 7.58 -2.91
CA SER A 417 -0.86 8.62 -3.36
C SER A 417 -1.12 9.74 -2.33
N LEU A 418 -0.81 9.49 -1.05
CA LEU A 418 -0.93 10.46 0.05
C LEU A 418 0.40 11.14 0.42
N ARG A 419 1.51 10.72 -0.19
CA ARG A 419 2.83 11.29 0.12
C ARG A 419 2.98 12.71 -0.43
N ASP A 420 3.90 13.44 0.19
CA ASP A 420 4.28 14.76 -0.28
C ASP A 420 4.95 14.70 -1.65
N GLU A 421 4.76 15.73 -2.47
CA GLU A 421 5.26 15.82 -3.85
C GLU A 421 6.79 15.78 -3.94
N THR A 422 7.50 16.07 -2.84
CA THR A 422 8.96 15.89 -2.74
C THR A 422 9.41 14.42 -2.86
N PHE A 423 8.50 13.44 -2.72
CA PHE A 423 8.81 12.02 -2.83
C PHE A 423 8.54 11.46 -4.24
N GLY A 424 9.42 11.78 -5.19
CA GLY A 424 9.55 11.10 -6.48
C GLY A 424 9.40 12.03 -7.69
N VAL A 425 10.10 11.70 -8.78
CA VAL A 425 9.85 12.32 -10.09
C VAL A 425 8.64 11.60 -10.69
N PRO A 426 7.56 12.31 -11.07
CA PRO A 426 6.45 11.69 -11.76
C PRO A 426 6.93 11.03 -13.06
N TRP A 427 6.65 9.74 -13.22
CA TRP A 427 6.79 9.06 -14.51
C TRP A 427 5.64 9.48 -15.43
N ALA A 428 5.71 9.07 -16.70
CA ALA A 428 4.66 9.35 -17.69
C ALA A 428 3.27 9.02 -17.11
N GLY A 429 2.35 9.99 -17.16
CA GLY A 429 0.99 9.86 -16.62
C GLY A 429 0.83 10.18 -15.13
N GLY A 430 1.87 10.66 -14.43
CA GLY A 430 1.76 11.10 -13.04
C GLY A 430 1.94 10.01 -11.99
N LEU A 431 2.38 8.80 -12.38
CA LEU A 431 2.67 7.72 -11.45
C LEU A 431 4.05 7.88 -10.80
N THR A 432 4.14 7.58 -9.50
CA THR A 432 5.42 7.56 -8.79
C THR A 432 6.14 6.23 -9.00
N SER A 433 7.43 6.18 -8.67
CA SER A 433 8.20 4.94 -8.71
C SER A 433 7.59 3.86 -7.81
N GLY A 434 7.00 4.21 -6.67
CA GLY A 434 6.35 3.25 -5.80
C GLY A 434 4.97 2.77 -6.28
N HIS A 435 4.26 3.55 -7.12
CA HIS A 435 3.10 3.02 -7.85
C HIS A 435 3.52 1.93 -8.83
N LEU A 436 4.57 2.17 -9.64
CA LEU A 436 5.09 1.17 -10.58
C LEU A 436 5.52 -0.11 -9.87
N PHE A 437 6.23 0.02 -8.75
CA PHE A 437 6.61 -1.12 -7.92
C PHE A 437 5.38 -1.90 -7.41
N SER A 438 4.36 -1.19 -6.92
CA SER A 438 3.13 -1.81 -6.43
C SER A 438 2.39 -2.56 -7.55
N LEU A 439 2.43 -2.08 -8.79
CA LEU A 439 1.88 -2.80 -9.95
C LEU A 439 2.65 -4.08 -10.25
N VAL A 440 3.99 -4.06 -10.20
CA VAL A 440 4.82 -5.27 -10.37
C VAL A 440 4.53 -6.29 -9.27
N VAL A 441 4.48 -5.86 -8.01
CA VAL A 441 4.16 -6.74 -6.87
C VAL A 441 2.74 -7.31 -7.01
N THR A 442 1.78 -6.51 -7.47
CA THR A 442 0.41 -6.96 -7.76
C THR A 442 0.41 -8.05 -8.83
N ALA A 443 1.15 -7.88 -9.92
CA ALA A 443 1.24 -8.88 -10.98
C ALA A 443 1.84 -10.21 -10.48
N VAL A 444 2.93 -10.14 -9.70
CA VAL A 444 3.55 -11.33 -9.08
C VAL A 444 2.59 -12.00 -8.11
N ALA A 445 1.91 -11.22 -7.26
CA ALA A 445 0.94 -11.72 -6.30
C ALA A 445 -0.23 -12.44 -6.99
N LEU A 446 -0.78 -11.86 -8.06
CA LEU A 446 -1.82 -12.49 -8.86
C LEU A 446 -1.30 -13.77 -9.50
N ALA A 447 -0.10 -13.77 -10.10
CA ALA A 447 0.49 -14.97 -10.68
C ALA A 447 0.59 -16.10 -9.64
N LEU A 448 1.11 -15.81 -8.44
CA LEU A 448 1.18 -16.78 -7.34
C LEU A 448 -0.21 -17.33 -6.97
N ILE A 449 -1.22 -16.48 -6.81
CA ILE A 449 -2.58 -16.93 -6.46
C ILE A 449 -3.19 -17.82 -7.55
N HIS A 450 -2.91 -17.54 -8.83
CA HIS A 450 -3.46 -18.32 -9.95
C HIS A 450 -2.70 -19.63 -10.21
N THR A 451 -1.39 -19.69 -9.95
CA THR A 451 -0.56 -20.86 -10.26
C THR A 451 -0.31 -21.78 -9.08
N SER A 452 -0.41 -21.28 -7.84
CA SER A 452 -0.18 -22.09 -6.63
C SER A 452 -1.31 -23.09 -6.45
N ARG A 453 -1.02 -24.36 -6.74
CA ARG A 453 -1.92 -25.51 -6.65
C ARG A 453 -1.15 -26.69 -6.06
N GLY A 454 -1.85 -27.63 -5.42
CA GLY A 454 -1.23 -28.83 -4.84
C GLY A 454 -1.73 -29.12 -3.44
N GLU A 455 -1.06 -30.07 -2.76
CA GLU A 455 -1.40 -30.43 -1.40
C GLU A 455 -1.20 -29.25 -0.44
N PRO A 456 -2.05 -29.12 0.60
CA PRO A 456 -1.90 -28.08 1.60
C PRO A 456 -0.52 -28.14 2.27
N ALA A 457 0.25 -27.08 2.11
CA ALA A 457 1.59 -26.96 2.69
C ALA A 457 1.57 -26.36 4.11
N TRP A 458 0.37 -26.15 4.65
CA TRP A 458 0.12 -25.29 5.79
C TRP A 458 -0.71 -25.96 6.88
N PRO A 459 -0.09 -26.47 7.96
CA PRO A 459 -0.85 -27.15 9.00
C PRO A 459 -1.12 -26.31 10.26
N ARG A 460 -0.60 -25.08 10.43
CA ARG A 460 -0.58 -24.39 11.76
C ARG A 460 -0.66 -22.86 11.72
N SER A 461 -1.08 -22.25 12.85
CA SER A 461 -1.17 -20.80 13.03
C SER A 461 0.18 -20.10 12.85
N MET A 462 0.17 -18.88 12.29
CA MET A 462 1.36 -18.05 12.10
C MET A 462 2.10 -17.74 13.42
N PHE A 463 1.39 -17.70 14.55
CA PHE A 463 1.95 -17.31 15.85
C PHE A 463 2.18 -18.50 16.80
N SER A 464 1.93 -19.74 16.36
CA SER A 464 2.16 -20.95 17.16
C SER A 464 3.52 -21.56 16.81
N TYR A 465 4.46 -21.55 17.75
CA TYR A 465 5.73 -22.24 17.65
C TYR A 465 6.25 -22.67 19.03
N ASP A 466 7.06 -23.73 19.07
CA ASP A 466 7.69 -24.18 20.31
C ASP A 466 8.82 -23.23 20.72
N ARG A 467 8.67 -22.61 21.88
CA ARG A 467 9.68 -21.68 22.44
C ARG A 467 10.94 -22.41 22.88
N GLY A 468 10.87 -23.69 23.22
CA GLY A 468 12.01 -24.51 23.58
C GLY A 468 13.04 -24.60 22.45
N LEU A 469 12.58 -24.57 21.19
CA LEU A 469 13.41 -24.63 19.99
C LEU A 469 14.16 -23.31 19.69
N LEU A 470 13.81 -22.20 20.38
CA LEU A 470 14.46 -20.91 20.17
C LEU A 470 15.73 -20.72 20.98
N TRP A 471 15.89 -21.41 22.12
CA TRP A 471 17.03 -21.23 23.01
C TRP A 471 18.40 -21.30 22.31
N PRO A 472 18.65 -22.26 21.40
CA PRO A 472 19.94 -22.37 20.72
C PRO A 472 20.24 -21.19 19.76
N ILE A 473 19.21 -20.48 19.29
CA ILE A 473 19.33 -19.44 18.26
C ILE A 473 19.13 -18.02 18.81
N LEU A 474 18.73 -17.87 20.07
CA LEU A 474 18.62 -16.56 20.74
C LEU A 474 19.91 -15.71 20.66
N PRO A 475 21.12 -16.26 20.83
CA PRO A 475 22.35 -15.46 20.69
C PRO A 475 22.47 -14.82 19.30
N VAL A 476 22.09 -15.53 18.24
CA VAL A 476 22.15 -15.04 16.86
C VAL A 476 21.14 -13.93 16.64
N ILE A 477 19.91 -14.09 17.15
CA ILE A 477 18.88 -13.05 17.12
C ILE A 477 19.37 -11.82 17.87
N GLY A 478 19.98 -12.00 19.04
CA GLY A 478 20.56 -10.92 19.85
C GLY A 478 21.65 -10.15 19.11
N VAL A 479 22.64 -10.87 18.54
CA VAL A 479 23.73 -10.26 17.77
C VAL A 479 23.20 -9.52 16.54
N ALA A 480 22.30 -10.12 15.77
CA ALA A 480 21.68 -9.48 14.61
C ALA A 480 20.90 -8.22 15.01
N THR A 481 20.15 -8.27 16.11
CA THR A 481 19.38 -7.14 16.66
C THR A 481 20.30 -6.01 17.10
N ILE A 482 21.38 -6.31 17.82
CA ILE A 482 22.39 -5.32 18.25
C ILE A 482 23.05 -4.69 17.02
N LEU A 483 23.46 -5.51 16.04
CA LEU A 483 24.08 -5.01 14.81
C LEU A 483 23.12 -4.06 14.07
N VAL A 484 21.86 -4.45 13.91
CA VAL A 484 20.84 -3.59 13.28
C VAL A 484 20.62 -2.31 14.07
N PHE A 485 20.60 -2.37 15.41
CA PHE A 485 20.46 -1.20 16.28
C PHE A 485 21.63 -0.23 16.10
N VAL A 486 22.87 -0.73 16.10
CA VAL A 486 24.07 0.07 15.88
C VAL A 486 24.03 0.69 14.48
N VAL A 487 23.83 -0.13 13.43
CA VAL A 487 23.87 0.31 12.03
C VAL A 487 22.70 1.21 11.65
N SER A 488 21.56 1.13 12.33
CA SER A 488 20.38 1.97 12.02
C SER A 488 20.19 3.14 12.99
N GLY A 489 20.85 3.09 14.15
CA GLY A 489 20.66 4.03 15.25
C GLY A 489 21.81 5.00 15.47
N LEU A 490 23.05 4.60 15.20
CA LEU A 490 24.24 5.39 15.55
C LEU A 490 24.50 6.51 14.55
N HIS A 491 24.63 7.74 15.06
CA HIS A 491 25.03 8.91 14.30
C HIS A 491 26.15 9.67 15.01
N TRP A 492 27.00 10.36 14.25
CA TRP A 492 28.13 11.12 14.78
C TRP A 492 27.89 12.64 14.71
N ARG A 493 27.93 13.32 15.87
CA ARG A 493 27.75 14.78 16.07
C ARG A 493 26.40 15.38 15.63
N ARG A 494 25.83 14.94 14.52
CA ARG A 494 24.55 15.41 13.96
C ARG A 494 23.76 14.23 13.39
N VAL A 495 22.44 14.26 13.57
CA VAL A 495 21.57 13.23 13.00
C VAL A 495 21.64 13.26 11.47
N GLY A 496 21.91 12.09 10.88
CA GLY A 496 22.15 11.93 9.43
C GLY A 496 23.63 11.91 9.02
N GLN A 497 24.56 12.13 9.96
CA GLN A 497 25.99 11.87 9.77
C GLN A 497 26.32 10.52 10.44
N TRP A 498 26.99 9.64 9.71
CA TRP A 498 27.29 8.26 10.11
C TRP A 498 28.75 8.13 10.54
#